data_AF-A0A1V5AXK4-F1
#
_entry.id   AF-A0A1V5AXK4-F1
#
_cell.length_a   1.000
_cell.length_b   1.000
_cell.length_c   1.000
_cell.angle_alpha   90.00
_cell.angle_beta   90.00
_cell.angle_gamma   90.00
#
_symmetry.space_group_name_H-M   'P 1'
#
loop_
_entity.id
_entity.type
_entity.pdbx_description
1 polymer ?
#
loop_
_entity_poly.entity_id
_entity_poly.type
_entity_poly.pdbx_seq_one_letter_code
_entity_poly.pdbx_strand_id
1 'polypeptide(L)'
;MGGAAVESAAGDAKETQAVQAATSEKARGEKPKKRRRLKVAHPERCIGCLGCMFACSRINTGTASLQDSAIKIQTRGGIEGDFVVVVCRGCENPPCVRACPSGALERKEDGRVVFHKELCTGCGKCEEACLIGAISLGKDGKAIKCKHCGACVAFCPHDVLELEEVPA
;
A
#
# COMPACT_ATOMS: atom_id res chain seq x y z
N MET A 1 37.91 -68.86 -2.58
CA MET A 1 38.85 -68.17 -3.48
C MET A 1 38.23 -66.85 -3.87
N GLY A 2 38.83 -65.73 -3.43
CA GLY A 2 38.59 -64.34 -3.90
C GLY A 2 37.17 -63.78 -3.71
N GLY A 3 36.95 -62.60 -3.16
CA GLY A 3 37.85 -61.51 -2.86
C GLY A 3 37.06 -60.20 -2.86
N ALA A 4 37.45 -59.35 -1.91
CA ALA A 4 37.41 -57.89 -1.94
C ALA A 4 36.05 -57.15 -1.93
N ALA A 5 35.85 -56.48 -0.80
CA ALA A 5 35.02 -55.31 -0.56
C ALA A 5 35.43 -54.08 -1.39
N VAL A 6 34.53 -53.10 -1.46
CA VAL A 6 34.74 -51.65 -1.23
C VAL A 6 33.32 -51.04 -1.07
N GLU A 7 32.92 -50.55 0.11
CA GLU A 7 33.01 -49.14 0.57
C GLU A 7 32.27 -48.17 -0.37
N SER A 8 31.51 -47.15 0.03
CA SER A 8 31.15 -46.43 1.27
C SER A 8 30.11 -45.39 0.75
N ALA A 9 29.08 -44.90 1.43
CA ALA A 9 29.18 -44.15 2.67
C ALA A 9 27.79 -44.03 3.28
N ALA A 10 27.74 -44.32 4.58
CA ALA A 10 26.73 -43.79 5.48
C ALA A 10 26.86 -42.27 5.55
N GLY A 11 25.73 -41.57 5.38
CA GLY A 11 25.55 -40.17 5.74
C GLY A 11 24.32 -40.08 6.64
N ASP A 12 24.58 -39.81 7.91
CA ASP A 12 23.70 -39.79 9.07
C ASP A 12 22.24 -39.36 8.86
N ALA A 13 21.32 -40.29 9.16
CA ALA A 13 19.89 -40.03 9.40
C ALA A 13 19.60 -39.08 10.59
N LYS A 14 20.64 -38.55 11.23
CA LYS A 14 20.57 -37.67 12.40
C LYS A 14 20.45 -36.19 12.03
N GLU A 15 20.89 -35.80 10.82
CA GLU A 15 20.87 -34.39 10.38
C GLU A 15 19.48 -33.94 9.91
N THR A 16 18.69 -34.85 9.34
CA THR A 16 17.33 -34.55 8.85
C THR A 16 16.31 -34.31 9.97
N GLN A 17 16.51 -34.89 11.16
CA GLN A 17 15.62 -34.66 12.30
C GLN A 17 15.84 -33.30 12.99
N ALA A 18 17.06 -32.77 13.00
CA ALA A 18 17.34 -31.44 13.55
C ALA A 18 16.73 -30.31 12.70
N VAL A 19 16.73 -30.46 11.37
CA VAL A 19 16.12 -29.50 10.44
C VAL A 19 14.59 -29.53 10.52
N GLN A 20 13.99 -30.69 10.82
CA GLN A 20 12.54 -30.82 11.00
C GLN A 20 12.04 -30.31 12.36
N ALA A 21 12.84 -30.39 13.42
CA ALA A 21 12.50 -29.79 14.71
C ALA A 21 12.53 -28.25 14.66
N ALA A 22 13.57 -27.67 14.02
CA ALA A 22 13.73 -26.22 13.90
C ALA A 22 12.66 -25.53 13.03
N THR A 23 12.00 -26.25 12.12
CA THR A 23 10.91 -25.72 11.30
C THR A 23 9.55 -25.75 12.01
N SER A 24 9.42 -26.50 13.11
CA SER A 24 8.16 -26.64 13.86
C SER A 24 7.96 -25.57 14.94
N GLU A 25 9.03 -24.98 15.46
CA GLU A 25 8.94 -23.98 16.55
C GLU A 25 8.58 -22.56 16.06
N LYS A 26 8.82 -22.25 14.78
CA LYS A 26 8.51 -20.92 14.21
C LYS A 26 7.03 -20.74 13.79
N ALA A 27 6.24 -21.80 13.85
CA ALA A 27 4.81 -21.80 13.53
C ALA A 27 3.91 -21.60 14.76
N ARG A 28 4.48 -21.21 15.91
CA ARG A 28 3.73 -20.95 17.14
C ARG A 28 3.14 -19.53 17.14
N GLY A 29 2.04 -19.35 16.40
CA GLY A 29 0.99 -18.38 16.74
C GLY A 29 1.30 -16.90 16.60
N GLU A 30 1.95 -16.45 15.52
CA GLU A 30 1.93 -15.03 15.19
C GLU A 30 0.54 -14.68 14.61
N LYS A 31 -0.29 -13.97 15.39
CA LYS A 31 -1.58 -13.45 14.89
C LYS A 31 -1.31 -12.67 13.59
N PRO A 32 -2.09 -12.87 12.51
CA PRO A 32 -1.86 -12.15 11.27
C PRO A 32 -1.96 -10.65 11.54
N LYS A 33 -0.85 -9.93 11.33
CA LYS A 33 -0.82 -8.47 11.47
C LYS A 33 -1.86 -7.91 10.50
N LYS A 34 -2.82 -7.14 11.01
CA LYS A 34 -3.86 -6.49 10.20
C LYS A 34 -3.51 -5.01 10.00
N ARG A 35 -3.81 -4.46 8.83
CA ARG A 35 -3.70 -3.03 8.54
C ARG A 35 -5.03 -2.45 8.06
N ARG A 36 -5.21 -1.15 8.24
CA ARG A 36 -6.38 -0.43 7.70
C ARG A 36 -6.09 0.03 6.27
N ARG A 37 -7.04 -0.17 5.37
CA ARG A 37 -6.98 0.28 3.97
C ARG A 37 -8.24 1.06 3.62
N LEU A 38 -8.07 2.10 2.82
CA LEU A 38 -9.17 2.89 2.27
C LEU A 38 -9.77 2.14 1.09
N LYS A 39 -11.09 1.96 1.12
CA LYS A 39 -11.89 1.31 0.09
C LYS A 39 -12.93 2.29 -0.44
N VAL A 40 -13.17 2.26 -1.75
CA VAL A 40 -14.35 2.89 -2.36
C VAL A 40 -15.46 1.85 -2.31
N ALA A 41 -16.46 2.06 -1.45
CA ALA A 41 -17.52 1.09 -1.19
C ALA A 41 -18.75 1.33 -2.07
N HIS A 42 -19.17 2.60 -2.19
CA HIS A 42 -20.38 3.00 -2.88
C HIS A 42 -20.09 4.14 -3.88
N PRO A 43 -19.34 3.87 -4.98
CA PRO A 43 -18.98 4.90 -5.96
C PRO A 43 -20.20 5.59 -6.60
N GLU A 44 -21.32 4.87 -6.75
CA GLU A 44 -22.58 5.35 -7.32
C GLU A 44 -23.24 6.48 -6.50
N ARG A 45 -22.88 6.63 -5.22
CA ARG A 45 -23.40 7.68 -4.34
C ARG A 45 -22.59 8.97 -4.40
N CYS A 46 -21.50 8.98 -5.18
CA CYS A 46 -20.64 10.15 -5.26
C CYS A 46 -21.31 11.25 -6.09
N ILE A 47 -21.63 12.38 -5.46
CA ILE A 47 -22.19 13.56 -6.13
C ILE A 47 -21.13 14.63 -6.47
N GLY A 48 -19.84 14.33 -6.29
CA GLY A 48 -18.77 15.28 -6.59
C GLY A 48 -18.67 16.49 -5.64
N CYS A 49 -19.12 16.39 -4.38
CA CYS A 49 -19.06 17.52 -3.42
C CYS A 49 -17.65 17.90 -2.95
N LEU A 50 -16.63 17.08 -3.27
CA LEU A 50 -15.20 17.28 -2.96
C LEU A 50 -14.82 17.40 -1.47
N GLY A 51 -15.77 17.23 -0.53
CA GLY A 51 -15.50 17.33 0.90
C GLY A 51 -14.41 16.35 1.39
N CYS A 52 -14.40 15.13 0.85
CA CYS A 52 -13.37 14.14 1.14
C CYS A 52 -11.97 14.56 0.66
N MET A 53 -11.86 15.31 -0.45
CA MET A 53 -10.60 15.83 -0.98
C MET A 53 -10.08 16.98 -0.12
N PHE A 54 -10.95 17.92 0.26
CA PHE A 54 -10.59 19.01 1.18
C PHE A 54 -10.14 18.49 2.54
N ALA A 55 -10.86 17.51 3.11
CA ALA A 55 -10.46 16.86 4.36
C ALA A 55 -9.10 16.16 4.21
N CYS A 56 -8.87 15.50 3.07
CA CYS A 56 -7.62 14.83 2.80
C CYS A 56 -6.44 15.82 2.68
N SER A 57 -6.53 16.88 1.88
CA SER A 57 -5.42 17.84 1.76
C SER A 57 -5.12 18.51 3.10
N ARG A 58 -6.17 18.86 3.88
CA ARG A 58 -5.99 19.46 5.20
C ARG A 58 -5.25 18.54 6.17
N ILE A 59 -5.59 17.26 6.20
CA ILE A 59 -5.03 16.30 7.17
C ILE A 59 -3.74 15.63 6.67
N ASN A 60 -3.59 15.46 5.35
CA ASN A 60 -2.46 14.75 4.76
C ASN A 60 -1.28 15.67 4.47
N THR A 61 -1.53 16.82 3.85
CA THR A 61 -0.49 17.75 3.39
C THR A 61 -0.49 19.08 4.15
N GLY A 62 -1.56 19.37 4.90
CA GLY A 62 -1.70 20.62 5.66
C GLY A 62 -2.21 21.79 4.81
N THR A 63 -2.60 21.56 3.56
CA THR A 63 -3.07 22.61 2.64
C THR A 63 -4.60 22.55 2.48
N ALA A 64 -5.17 23.55 1.83
CA ALA A 64 -6.58 23.54 1.43
C ALA A 64 -6.75 23.31 -0.09
N SER A 65 -5.69 22.88 -0.79
CA SER A 65 -5.76 22.68 -2.23
C SER A 65 -6.28 21.29 -2.57
N LEU A 66 -7.25 21.22 -3.48
CA LEU A 66 -7.74 19.96 -4.03
C LEU A 66 -6.65 19.16 -4.75
N GLN A 67 -5.68 19.84 -5.37
CA GLN A 67 -4.55 19.21 -6.05
C GLN A 67 -3.58 18.53 -5.08
N ASP A 68 -3.56 18.98 -3.82
CA ASP A 68 -2.72 18.39 -2.77
C ASP A 68 -3.42 17.23 -2.03
N SER A 69 -4.57 16.78 -2.54
CA SER A 69 -5.32 15.65 -1.98
C SER A 69 -4.77 14.30 -2.48
N ALA A 70 -4.67 13.33 -1.58
CA ALA A 70 -4.28 11.95 -1.92
C ALA A 70 -5.46 11.09 -2.40
N ILE A 71 -6.68 11.62 -2.35
CA ILE A 71 -7.88 11.07 -2.99
C ILE A 71 -8.30 12.02 -4.10
N LYS A 72 -8.72 11.50 -5.25
CA LYS A 72 -9.15 12.32 -6.39
C LYS A 72 -10.57 11.93 -6.78
N ILE A 73 -11.46 12.91 -6.82
CA ILE A 73 -12.78 12.78 -7.42
C ILE A 73 -12.69 13.44 -8.79
N GLN A 74 -12.96 12.68 -9.84
CA GLN A 74 -12.84 13.12 -11.23
C GLN A 74 -14.16 12.86 -11.93
N THR A 75 -14.56 13.72 -12.87
CA THR A 75 -15.66 13.38 -13.78
C THR A 75 -15.13 12.43 -14.85
N ARG A 76 -15.92 11.41 -15.22
CA ARG A 76 -15.60 10.56 -16.37
C ARG A 76 -15.72 11.31 -17.70
N GLY A 77 -16.32 12.51 -17.69
CA GLY A 77 -16.62 13.30 -18.88
C GLY A 77 -17.88 12.82 -19.58
N GLY A 78 -18.39 13.65 -20.49
CA GLY A 78 -19.67 13.45 -21.17
C GLY A 78 -20.86 14.08 -20.43
N ILE A 79 -22.01 14.15 -21.11
CA ILE A 79 -23.23 14.80 -20.61
C ILE A 79 -23.81 14.02 -19.42
N GLU A 80 -23.68 12.69 -19.44
CA GLU A 80 -24.14 11.76 -18.40
C GLU A 80 -22.95 11.13 -17.65
N GLY A 81 -21.83 11.86 -17.55
CA GLY A 81 -20.59 11.34 -16.97
C GLY A 81 -20.65 11.21 -15.45
N ASP A 82 -20.56 9.99 -14.94
CA ASP A 82 -20.42 9.71 -13.51
C ASP A 82 -19.11 10.26 -12.91
N PHE A 83 -19.09 10.33 -11.58
CA PHE A 83 -17.87 10.62 -10.83
C PHE A 83 -17.05 9.34 -10.58
N VAL A 84 -15.75 9.44 -10.82
CA VAL A 84 -14.76 8.41 -10.56
C VAL A 84 -13.97 8.80 -9.31
N VAL A 85 -13.86 7.85 -8.38
CA VAL A 85 -13.14 8.02 -7.11
C VAL A 85 -11.84 7.25 -7.17
N VAL A 86 -10.72 7.97 -7.24
CA VAL A 86 -9.38 7.41 -7.28
C VAL A 86 -8.76 7.49 -5.89
N VAL A 87 -8.45 6.32 -5.32
CA VAL A 87 -7.78 6.16 -4.03
C VAL A 87 -6.58 5.23 -4.14
N CYS A 88 -5.61 5.38 -3.24
CA CYS A 88 -4.53 4.41 -3.14
C CYS A 88 -5.07 3.03 -2.75
N ARG A 89 -4.72 1.99 -3.51
CA ARG A 89 -5.13 0.60 -3.26
C ARG A 89 -4.30 -0.15 -2.22
N GLY A 90 -3.27 0.49 -1.65
CA GLY A 90 -2.38 -0.16 -0.69
C GLY A 90 -1.83 -1.51 -1.19
N CYS A 91 -1.26 -1.49 -2.40
CA CYS A 91 -0.80 -2.68 -3.12
C CYS A 91 0.19 -3.52 -2.31
N GLU A 92 0.11 -4.84 -2.45
CA GLU A 92 1.01 -5.78 -1.78
C GLU A 92 2.45 -5.65 -2.29
N ASN A 93 2.63 -5.59 -3.62
CA ASN A 93 3.90 -5.27 -4.28
C ASN A 93 3.84 -3.85 -4.89
N PRO A 94 4.10 -2.79 -4.10
CA PRO A 94 3.92 -1.41 -4.53
C PRO A 94 4.96 -0.99 -5.58
N PRO A 95 4.56 -0.71 -6.84
CA PRO A 95 5.49 -0.24 -7.87
C PRO A 95 6.07 1.13 -7.52
N CYS A 96 5.31 1.99 -6.83
CA CYS A 96 5.74 3.31 -6.40
C CYS A 96 6.91 3.29 -5.40
N VAL A 97 7.01 2.25 -4.55
CA VAL A 97 8.14 2.06 -3.64
C VAL A 97 9.38 1.66 -4.44
N ARG A 98 9.26 0.66 -5.33
CA ARG A 98 10.37 0.19 -6.19
C ARG A 98 10.91 1.28 -7.12
N ALA A 99 10.05 2.18 -7.58
CA ALA A 99 10.43 3.27 -8.47
C ALA A 99 11.08 4.47 -7.74
N CYS A 100 11.01 4.54 -6.41
CA CYS A 100 11.51 5.68 -5.65
C CYS A 100 13.03 5.58 -5.44
N PRO A 101 13.85 6.43 -6.10
CA PRO A 101 15.32 6.31 -6.02
C PRO A 101 15.88 6.82 -4.69
N SER A 102 15.16 7.71 -3.99
CA SER A 102 15.61 8.31 -2.74
C SER A 102 15.15 7.55 -1.49
N GLY A 103 14.40 6.46 -1.65
CA GLY A 103 13.83 5.71 -0.52
C GLY A 103 12.75 6.44 0.26
N ALA A 104 12.18 7.53 -0.28
CA ALA A 104 11.13 8.30 0.38
C ALA A 104 9.81 7.55 0.56
N LEU A 105 9.58 6.48 -0.21
CA LEU A 105 8.45 5.58 -0.03
C LEU A 105 8.98 4.25 0.48
N GLU A 106 8.47 3.81 1.64
CA GLU A 106 8.94 2.61 2.32
C GLU A 106 7.76 1.68 2.61
N ARG A 107 7.86 0.39 2.23
CA ARG A 107 6.90 -0.63 2.66
C ARG A 107 7.35 -1.20 3.99
N LYS A 108 6.54 -0.99 5.04
CA LYS A 108 6.76 -1.55 6.37
C LYS A 108 6.36 -3.03 6.41
N GLU A 109 6.81 -3.73 7.45
CA GLU A 109 6.48 -5.14 7.71
C GLU A 109 4.97 -5.37 7.88
N ASP A 110 4.25 -4.37 8.37
CA ASP A 110 2.79 -4.40 8.50
C ASP A 110 2.04 -4.14 7.17
N GLY A 111 2.75 -4.11 6.05
CA GLY A 111 2.21 -3.92 4.72
C GLY A 111 1.85 -2.48 4.36
N ARG A 112 2.00 -1.52 5.29
CA ARG A 112 1.74 -0.11 4.99
C ARG A 112 2.89 0.49 4.18
N VAL A 113 2.53 1.36 3.23
CA VAL A 113 3.51 2.20 2.54
C VAL A 113 3.54 3.56 3.22
N VAL A 114 4.66 3.85 3.88
CA VAL A 114 4.93 5.11 4.57
C VAL A 114 5.66 6.06 3.62
N PHE A 115 5.37 7.35 3.75
CA PHE A 115 6.02 8.40 2.97
C PHE A 115 6.82 9.32 3.90
N HIS A 116 8.11 9.46 3.58
CA HIS A 116 9.10 10.25 4.29
C HIS A 116 9.36 11.54 3.49
N LYS A 117 8.77 12.66 3.94
CA LYS A 117 8.72 13.92 3.17
C LYS A 117 10.13 14.51 2.97
N GLU A 118 10.98 14.35 3.97
CA GLU A 118 12.37 14.80 4.06
C GLU A 118 13.27 14.12 3.03
N LEU A 119 13.03 12.85 2.71
CA LEU A 119 13.79 12.10 1.71
C LEU A 119 13.29 12.32 0.27
N CYS A 120 12.10 12.90 0.10
CA CYS A 120 11.49 13.05 -1.22
C CYS A 120 12.19 14.16 -2.02
N THR A 121 12.75 13.82 -3.17
CA THR A 121 13.41 14.79 -4.06
C THR A 121 12.45 15.44 -5.07
N GLY A 122 11.20 14.99 -5.14
CA GLY A 122 10.23 15.49 -6.11
C GLY A 122 10.39 14.96 -7.53
N CYS A 123 11.17 13.88 -7.72
CA CYS A 123 11.50 13.35 -9.05
C CYS A 123 10.34 12.74 -9.87
N GLY A 124 9.10 12.69 -9.37
CA GLY A 124 7.93 12.22 -10.13
C GLY A 124 7.85 10.71 -10.42
N LYS A 125 8.92 9.93 -10.32
CA LYS A 125 8.92 8.49 -10.69
C LYS A 125 7.83 7.64 -10.02
N CYS A 126 7.47 7.98 -8.78
CA CYS A 126 6.40 7.27 -8.06
C CYS A 126 4.99 7.59 -8.55
N GLU A 127 4.77 8.77 -9.13
CA GLU A 127 3.52 9.16 -9.81
C GLU A 127 3.38 8.36 -11.11
N GLU A 128 4.42 8.35 -11.95
CA GLU A 128 4.46 7.56 -13.20
C GLU A 128 4.27 6.06 -12.96
N ALA A 129 4.88 5.52 -11.91
CA ALA A 129 4.76 4.10 -11.56
C ALA A 129 3.37 3.70 -11.03
N CYS A 130 2.51 4.66 -10.66
CA CYS A 130 1.20 4.38 -10.11
C CYS A 130 0.17 4.15 -11.22
N LEU A 131 -0.10 2.89 -11.57
CA LEU A 131 -1.02 2.50 -12.65
C LEU A 131 -2.45 3.08 -12.53
N ILE A 132 -2.87 3.45 -11.33
CA ILE A 132 -4.20 4.02 -11.06
C ILE A 132 -4.18 5.54 -10.84
N GLY A 133 -3.00 6.18 -10.91
CA GLY A 133 -2.87 7.62 -10.72
C GLY A 133 -3.19 8.13 -9.30
N ALA A 134 -3.08 7.27 -8.29
CA ALA A 134 -3.38 7.62 -6.89
C ALA A 134 -2.25 8.41 -6.20
N ILE A 135 -1.08 8.53 -6.82
CA ILE A 135 0.01 9.41 -6.38
C ILE A 135 0.08 10.59 -7.35
N SER A 136 0.34 11.78 -6.84
CA SER A 136 0.69 12.95 -7.66
C SER A 136 1.75 13.80 -6.99
N LEU A 137 2.37 14.71 -7.74
CA LEU A 137 3.19 15.77 -7.15
C LEU A 137 2.31 16.93 -6.67
N GLY A 138 2.54 17.36 -5.42
CA GLY A 138 1.93 18.55 -4.86
C GLY A 138 2.62 19.82 -5.30
N LYS A 139 2.02 20.96 -4.95
CA LYS A 139 2.58 22.29 -5.29
C LYS A 139 3.95 22.54 -4.66
N ASP A 140 4.26 21.88 -3.55
CA ASP A 140 5.56 21.93 -2.89
C ASP A 140 6.62 21.05 -3.57
N GLY A 141 6.27 20.44 -4.73
CA GLY A 141 7.13 19.53 -5.48
C GLY A 141 7.28 18.16 -4.82
N LYS A 142 6.56 17.86 -3.74
CA LYS A 142 6.66 16.58 -3.02
C LYS A 142 5.56 15.63 -3.46
N ALA A 143 5.84 14.33 -3.40
CA ALA A 143 4.83 13.32 -3.70
C ALA A 143 3.71 13.35 -2.66
N ILE A 144 2.48 13.20 -3.13
CA ILE A 144 1.28 13.08 -2.30
C ILE A 144 0.90 11.61 -2.27
N LYS A 145 1.09 10.98 -1.11
CA LYS A 145 0.74 9.58 -0.87
C LYS A 145 -0.36 9.51 0.19
N CYS A 146 -1.38 8.69 -0.07
CA CYS A 146 -2.41 8.39 0.92
C CYS A 146 -1.81 7.58 2.08
N LYS A 147 -2.03 8.04 3.31
CA LYS A 147 -1.64 7.36 4.56
C LYS A 147 -2.73 6.49 5.20
N HIS A 148 -3.86 6.30 4.52
CA HIS A 148 -5.02 5.52 5.01
C HIS A 148 -5.56 5.96 6.39
N CYS A 149 -5.51 7.27 6.68
CA CYS A 149 -5.95 7.82 7.98
C CYS A 149 -7.48 7.89 8.16
N GLY A 150 -8.27 7.82 7.09
CA GLY A 150 -9.73 7.83 7.17
C GLY A 150 -10.39 9.19 7.27
N ALA A 151 -9.64 10.29 7.23
CA ALA A 151 -10.25 11.64 7.25
C ALA A 151 -11.30 11.82 6.15
N CYS A 152 -11.04 11.28 4.96
CA CYS A 152 -11.98 11.30 3.85
C CYS A 152 -13.28 10.49 4.11
N VAL A 153 -13.22 9.41 4.91
CA VAL A 153 -14.39 8.63 5.30
C VAL A 153 -15.26 9.44 6.25
N ALA A 154 -14.66 10.03 7.29
CA ALA A 154 -15.38 10.82 8.28
C ALA A 154 -16.09 12.06 7.69
N PHE A 155 -15.60 12.57 6.56
CA PHE A 155 -16.15 13.75 5.89
C PHE A 155 -17.06 13.41 4.69
N CYS A 156 -17.26 12.14 4.35
CA CYS A 156 -18.12 11.79 3.23
C CYS A 156 -19.57 11.65 3.72
N PRO A 157 -20.49 12.57 3.38
CA PRO A 157 -21.88 12.50 3.84
C PRO A 157 -22.72 11.46 3.06
N HIS A 158 -22.12 10.77 2.09
CA HIS A 158 -22.80 9.81 1.19
C HIS A 158 -22.27 8.39 1.34
N ASP A 159 -21.40 8.13 2.34
CA ASP A 159 -20.83 6.81 2.62
C ASP A 159 -20.14 6.15 1.41
N VAL A 160 -19.53 6.95 0.53
CA VAL A 160 -18.83 6.46 -0.66
C VAL A 160 -17.55 5.69 -0.28
N LEU A 161 -16.98 6.01 0.87
CA LEU A 161 -15.65 5.57 1.31
C LEU A 161 -15.74 4.82 2.63
N GLU A 162 -14.95 3.75 2.77
CA GLU A 162 -14.84 2.96 3.98
C GLU A 162 -13.38 2.68 4.35
N LEU A 163 -13.11 2.41 5.62
CA LEU A 163 -11.85 1.83 6.06
C LEU A 163 -12.06 0.35 6.40
N GLU A 164 -11.47 -0.52 5.59
CA GLU A 164 -11.48 -1.96 5.80
C GLU A 164 -10.20 -2.44 6.49
N GLU A 165 -10.29 -3.56 7.21
CA GLU A 165 -9.13 -4.28 7.72
C GLU A 165 -8.67 -5.30 6.68
N VAL A 166 -7.38 -5.27 6.33
CA VAL A 166 -6.76 -6.23 5.41
C VAL A 166 -5.53 -6.89 6.04
N PRO A 167 -5.19 -8.14 5.68
CA PRO A 167 -3.95 -8.78 6.11
C PRO A 167 -2.73 -7.97 5.65
N ALA A 168 -1.71 -7.84 6.51
CA ALA A 168 -0.44 -7.14 6.27
C ALA A 168 0.33 -7.68 5.05
#